data_AF-C8N693-F1
#
_entry.id   AF-C8N693-F1
#
_cell.length_a   1.000
_cell.length_b   1.000
_cell.length_c   1.000
_cell.angle_alpha   90.00
_cell.angle_beta   90.00
_cell.angle_gamma   90.00
#
_symmetry.space_group_name_H-M   'P 1'
#
loop_
_entity.id
_entity.type
_entity.pdbx_description
1 polymer ?
#
loop_
_entity_poly.entity_id
_entity_poly.type
_entity_poly.pdbx_seq_one_letter_code
_entity_poly.pdbx_strand_id
1 'polypeptide(L)'
;SGKTAFQGALQAWFGQREGFLNERTANEESGSSHYTHKTLRSAYLSLKRNLDYLFTFEAHPELGMCNTTNLLDGRFADLKRKLGCHHGMKRENKVRFIKDYFAMPDDG
;
A
#
# COMPACT_ATOMS: atom_id res chain seq x y z
N SER A 1 9.20 -3.12 -20.37
CA SER A 1 8.51 -3.52 -19.14
C SER A 1 7.65 -2.36 -18.65
N GLY A 2 6.46 -2.66 -18.10
CA GLY A 2 5.60 -1.66 -17.47
C GLY A 2 6.31 -0.94 -16.32
N LYS A 3 7.14 -1.67 -15.57
CA LYS A 3 8.00 -1.12 -14.52
C LYS A 3 8.89 0.02 -15.00
N THR A 4 9.66 -0.18 -16.06
CA THR A 4 10.60 0.83 -16.58
C THR A 4 9.88 2.09 -17.08
N ALA A 5 8.75 1.91 -17.78
CA ALA A 5 7.95 3.03 -18.26
C ALA A 5 7.37 3.84 -17.09
N PHE A 6 6.82 3.17 -16.08
CA PHE A 6 6.29 3.81 -14.87
C PHE A 6 7.39 4.53 -14.08
N GLN A 7 8.55 3.90 -13.89
CA GLN A 7 9.70 4.51 -13.22
C GLN A 7 10.15 5.79 -13.91
N GLY A 8 10.27 5.76 -15.25
CA GLY A 8 10.63 6.94 -16.04
C GLY A 8 9.61 8.07 -15.89
N ALA A 9 8.32 7.76 -15.99
CA ALA A 9 7.25 8.74 -15.79
C ALA A 9 7.24 9.33 -14.37
N LEU A 10 7.43 8.50 -13.35
CA LEU A 10 7.49 8.90 -11.95
C LEU A 10 8.70 9.82 -11.68
N GLN A 11 9.85 9.52 -12.28
CA GLN A 11 11.06 10.34 -12.17
C GLN A 11 10.90 11.68 -12.89
N ALA A 12 10.32 11.69 -14.10
CA ALA A 12 10.03 12.91 -14.84
C ALA A 12 9.06 13.82 -14.09
N TRP A 13 8.00 13.24 -13.51
CA TRP A 13 7.04 13.96 -12.66
C TRP A 13 7.72 14.56 -11.42
N PHE A 14 8.61 13.80 -10.78
CA PHE A 14 9.37 14.30 -9.63
C PHE A 14 10.28 15.46 -10.02
N GLY A 15 11.03 15.36 -11.12
CA GLY A 15 11.91 16.45 -11.57
C GLY A 15 11.16 17.76 -11.81
N GLN A 16 9.93 17.70 -12.34
CA GLN A 16 9.09 18.88 -12.54
C GLN A 16 8.53 19.47 -11.23
N ARG A 17 8.43 18.67 -10.16
CA ARG A 17 7.75 19.04 -8.91
C ARG A 17 8.67 19.01 -7.69
N GLU A 18 9.96 18.79 -7.87
CA GLU A 18 10.91 18.64 -6.78
C GLU A 18 10.93 19.86 -5.88
N GLY A 19 10.95 21.06 -6.47
CA GLY A 19 10.88 22.33 -5.73
C GLY A 19 9.62 22.43 -4.87
N PHE A 20 8.45 22.11 -5.44
CA PHE A 20 7.19 22.06 -4.72
C PHE A 20 7.22 21.04 -3.58
N LEU A 21 7.71 19.82 -3.81
CA LEU A 21 7.80 18.77 -2.78
C LEU A 21 8.82 19.07 -1.67
N ASN A 22 9.81 19.91 -1.95
CA ASN A 22 10.83 20.34 -1.01
C ASN A 22 10.48 21.66 -0.30
N GLU A 23 9.36 22.30 -0.65
CA GLU A 23 8.87 23.51 0.02
C GLU A 23 8.73 23.25 1.53
N ARG A 24 9.21 24.21 2.34
CA ARG A 24 9.16 24.15 3.79
C ARG A 24 8.43 25.36 4.34
N THR A 25 7.52 25.10 5.27
CA THR A 25 6.88 26.12 6.09
C THR A 25 7.64 26.21 7.41
N ALA A 26 8.14 27.41 7.72
CA ALA A 26 8.72 27.72 9.02
C ALA A 26 7.63 28.09 10.03
N ASN A 27 7.84 27.71 11.28
CA ASN A 27 7.07 28.19 12.40
C ASN A 27 7.93 29.25 13.12
N GLU A 28 7.51 30.51 13.03
CA GLU A 28 8.27 31.66 13.52
C GLU A 28 8.44 31.65 15.05
N GLU A 29 7.49 31.09 15.80
CA GLU A 29 7.54 31.02 17.26
C GLU A 29 8.53 29.96 17.78
N SER A 30 8.61 28.81 17.11
CA SER A 30 9.43 27.66 17.54
C SER A 30 10.78 27.57 16.83
N GLY A 31 11.00 28.36 15.76
CA GLY A 31 12.17 28.25 14.88
C GLY A 31 12.25 26.94 14.07
N SER A 32 11.26 26.06 14.20
CA SER A 32 11.22 24.79 13.49
C SER A 32 10.65 24.95 12.07
N SER A 33 11.03 24.09 11.14
CA SER A 33 10.44 24.05 9.80
C SER A 33 10.03 22.65 9.41
N HIS A 34 8.95 22.55 8.64
CA HIS A 34 8.44 21.28 8.16
C HIS A 34 8.12 21.36 6.67
N TYR A 35 8.17 20.21 5.97
CA TYR A 35 7.71 20.16 4.58
C TYR A 35 6.25 20.59 4.49
N THR A 36 5.93 21.48 3.57
CA THR A 36 4.57 21.99 3.36
C THR A 36 3.67 20.87 2.83
N HIS A 37 4.17 20.06 1.88
CA HIS A 37 3.40 19.01 1.20
C HIS A 37 3.71 17.59 1.71
N LYS A 38 3.61 17.37 3.03
CA LYS A 38 4.02 16.12 3.70
C LYS A 38 3.37 14.86 3.11
N THR A 39 2.06 14.90 2.86
CA THR A 39 1.29 13.75 2.38
C THR A 39 1.71 13.36 0.97
N LEU A 40 1.78 14.35 0.06
CA LEU A 40 2.19 14.12 -1.33
C LEU A 40 3.64 13.63 -1.42
N ARG A 41 4.54 14.24 -0.64
CA ARG A 41 5.94 13.79 -0.53
C ARG A 41 6.03 12.34 -0.04
N SER A 42 5.26 12.00 0.99
CA SER A 42 5.22 10.64 1.54
C SER A 42 4.69 9.63 0.52
N ALA A 43 3.64 9.99 -0.24
CA ALA A 43 3.08 9.15 -1.30
C ALA A 43 4.12 8.88 -2.41
N TYR A 44 4.81 9.92 -2.91
CA TYR A 44 5.89 9.77 -3.88
C TYR A 44 7.00 8.85 -3.36
N LEU A 45 7.47 9.09 -2.13
CA LEU A 45 8.55 8.29 -1.54
C LEU A 45 8.11 6.82 -1.32
N SER A 46 6.83 6.57 -1.04
CA SER A 46 6.29 5.22 -0.96
C SER A 46 6.35 4.51 -2.31
N LEU A 47 5.91 5.17 -3.39
CA LEU A 47 6.01 4.62 -4.75
C LEU A 47 7.46 4.33 -5.14
N LYS A 48 8.38 5.26 -4.87
CA LYS A 48 9.80 5.11 -5.18
C LYS A 48 10.44 3.94 -4.42
N ARG A 49 10.17 3.81 -3.12
CA ARG A 49 10.76 2.75 -2.27
C ARG A 49 10.19 1.37 -2.58
N ASN A 50 8.91 1.30 -2.96
CA ASN A 50 8.21 0.04 -3.19
C ASN A 50 8.11 -0.32 -4.67
N LEU A 51 8.84 0.36 -5.54
CA LEU A 51 8.73 0.21 -6.99
C LEU A 51 8.91 -1.24 -7.46
N ASP A 52 9.85 -1.98 -6.88
CA ASP A 52 10.06 -3.38 -7.24
C ASP A 52 8.86 -4.25 -6.88
N TYR A 53 8.25 -4.02 -5.72
CA TYR A 53 7.09 -4.77 -5.26
C TYR A 53 5.84 -4.51 -6.11
N LEU A 54 5.66 -3.27 -6.61
CA LEU A 54 4.52 -2.91 -7.46
C LEU A 54 4.45 -3.72 -8.77
N PHE A 55 5.59 -4.21 -9.24
CA PHE A 55 5.70 -4.96 -10.50
C PHE A 55 6.11 -6.43 -10.30
N THR A 56 5.90 -6.98 -9.10
CA THR A 56 6.22 -8.39 -8.81
C THR A 56 5.51 -9.35 -9.78
N PHE A 57 4.26 -9.05 -10.17
CA PHE A 57 3.50 -9.85 -11.15
C PHE A 57 4.16 -9.89 -12.54
N GLU A 58 4.90 -8.84 -12.92
CA GLU A 58 5.63 -8.77 -14.19
C GLU A 58 7.00 -9.43 -14.06
N ALA A 59 7.64 -9.36 -12.89
CA ALA A 59 8.93 -9.97 -12.61
C ALA A 59 8.85 -11.50 -12.47
N HIS A 60 7.70 -12.03 -12.03
CA HIS A 60 7.48 -13.44 -11.74
C HIS A 60 6.21 -13.97 -12.44
N PRO A 61 6.16 -14.01 -13.78
CA PRO A 61 5.00 -14.52 -14.51
C PRO A 61 4.70 -16.00 -14.21
N GLU A 62 5.72 -16.78 -13.81
CA GLU A 62 5.60 -18.19 -13.42
C GLU A 62 4.69 -18.40 -12.19
N LEU A 63 4.52 -17.39 -11.36
CA LEU A 63 3.64 -17.44 -10.18
C LEU A 63 2.17 -17.21 -10.52
N GLY A 64 1.85 -16.84 -11.77
CA GLY A 64 0.47 -16.61 -12.21
C GLY A 64 -0.26 -15.50 -11.44
N MET A 65 0.48 -14.55 -10.86
CA MET A 65 -0.11 -13.47 -10.07
C MET A 65 -0.88 -12.49 -10.95
N CYS A 66 -2.10 -12.17 -10.54
CA CYS A 66 -2.89 -11.12 -11.19
C CYS A 66 -2.24 -9.74 -10.98
N ASN A 67 -2.41 -8.85 -11.95
CA ASN A 67 -2.00 -7.45 -11.86
C ASN A 67 -2.96 -6.57 -11.02
N THR A 68 -4.05 -7.16 -10.50
CA THR A 68 -5.03 -6.48 -9.64
C THR A 68 -5.15 -7.19 -8.30
N THR A 69 -5.47 -6.44 -7.24
CA THR A 69 -5.67 -6.97 -5.89
C THR A 69 -7.12 -7.37 -5.60
N ASN A 70 -8.02 -7.35 -6.60
CA ASN A 70 -9.46 -7.57 -6.42
C ASN A 70 -9.79 -8.87 -5.66
N LEU A 71 -9.05 -9.96 -5.94
CA LEU A 71 -9.22 -11.23 -5.23
C LEU A 71 -8.89 -11.10 -3.74
N LEU A 72 -7.77 -10.44 -3.42
CA LEU A 72 -7.35 -10.19 -2.04
C LEU A 72 -8.33 -9.25 -1.34
N ASP A 73 -8.74 -8.17 -1.99
CA ASP A 73 -9.67 -7.18 -1.43
C ASP A 73 -11.03 -7.83 -1.13
N GLY A 74 -11.55 -8.67 -2.03
CA GLY A 74 -12.76 -9.45 -1.81
C GLY A 74 -12.62 -10.44 -0.64
N ARG A 75 -11.52 -11.20 -0.60
CA ARG A 75 -11.25 -12.17 0.47
C ARG A 75 -11.15 -11.48 1.84
N PHE A 76 -10.41 -10.38 1.94
CA PHE A 76 -10.28 -9.63 3.18
C PHE A 76 -11.57 -8.90 3.58
N ALA A 77 -12.40 -8.48 2.62
CA ALA A 77 -13.72 -7.92 2.91
C ALA A 77 -14.65 -8.98 3.52
N ASP A 78 -14.67 -10.19 2.98
CA ASP A 78 -15.45 -11.31 3.56
C ASP A 78 -14.95 -11.67 4.97
N LEU A 79 -13.63 -11.77 5.16
CA LEU A 79 -13.03 -12.00 6.48
C LEU A 79 -13.47 -10.93 7.50
N LYS A 80 -13.36 -9.64 7.15
CA LYS A 80 -13.75 -8.53 8.03
C LYS A 80 -15.24 -8.58 8.36
N ARG A 81 -16.10 -8.93 7.40
CA ARG A 81 -17.54 -9.09 7.59
C ARG A 81 -17.83 -10.18 8.63
N LYS A 82 -17.24 -11.37 8.47
CA LYS A 82 -17.43 -12.49 9.43
C LYS A 82 -16.88 -12.15 10.82
N LEU A 83 -15.74 -11.47 10.90
CA LEU A 83 -15.17 -11.03 12.18
C LEU A 83 -16.03 -9.95 12.86
N GLY A 84 -16.67 -9.07 12.08
CA GLY A 84 -17.61 -8.05 12.54
C GLY A 84 -18.86 -8.63 13.21
N CYS A 85 -19.25 -9.88 12.93
CA CYS A 85 -20.30 -10.53 13.71
C CYS A 85 -19.88 -10.86 15.16
N HIS A 86 -18.58 -10.74 15.48
CA HIS A 86 -17.99 -11.17 16.75
C HIS A 86 -17.12 -10.09 17.43
N HIS A 87 -17.64 -8.86 17.56
CA HIS A 87 -16.90 -7.72 18.13
C HIS A 87 -16.30 -7.96 19.53
N GLY A 88 -16.92 -8.83 20.35
CA GLY A 88 -16.46 -9.18 21.71
C GLY A 88 -15.40 -10.29 21.79
N MET A 89 -14.87 -10.77 20.67
CA MET A 89 -13.93 -11.88 20.65
C MET A 89 -12.56 -11.50 21.25
N LYS A 90 -12.07 -12.30 22.20
CA LYS A 90 -10.70 -12.18 22.73
C LYS A 90 -9.66 -12.33 21.61
N ARG A 91 -8.48 -11.72 21.79
CA ARG A 91 -7.43 -11.69 20.75
C ARG A 91 -7.02 -13.08 20.30
N GLU A 92 -6.91 -14.03 21.22
CA GLU A 92 -6.50 -15.42 20.95
C GLU A 92 -7.51 -16.11 20.03
N ASN A 93 -8.79 -15.89 20.29
CA ASN A 93 -9.88 -16.42 19.48
C ASN A 93 -9.94 -15.75 18.11
N LYS A 94 -9.62 -14.45 18.00
CA LYS A 94 -9.52 -13.76 16.69
C LYS A 94 -8.41 -14.35 15.83
N VAL A 95 -7.25 -14.63 16.43
CA VAL A 95 -6.13 -15.27 15.73
C VAL A 95 -6.52 -16.68 15.26
N ARG A 96 -7.17 -17.48 16.12
CA ARG A 96 -7.65 -18.81 15.73
C ARG A 96 -8.66 -18.73 14.59
N PHE A 97 -9.65 -17.83 14.70
CA PHE A 97 -10.63 -17.60 13.64
C PHE A 97 -9.98 -17.25 12.29
N ILE A 98 -8.99 -16.35 12.28
CA ILE A 98 -8.28 -15.97 11.06
C ILE A 98 -7.51 -17.17 10.47
N LYS A 99 -6.84 -17.97 11.32
CA LYS A 99 -6.15 -19.18 10.87
C LYS A 99 -7.12 -20.18 10.26
N ASP A 100 -8.23 -20.45 10.94
CA ASP A 100 -9.26 -21.38 10.48
C ASP A 100 -9.86 -20.88 9.16
N TYR A 101 -10.16 -19.57 9.03
CA TYR A 101 -10.68 -18.95 7.81
C TYR A 101 -9.79 -19.18 6.58
N PHE A 102 -8.46 -19.13 6.75
CA PHE A 102 -7.51 -19.38 5.66
C PHE A 102 -7.14 -20.86 5.48
N ALA A 103 -7.46 -21.72 6.45
CA ALA A 103 -7.24 -23.16 6.36
C ALA A 103 -8.41 -23.90 5.68
N MET A 104 -9.61 -23.32 5.69
CA MET A 104 -10.75 -23.86 4.96
C MET A 104 -10.52 -23.69 3.46
N PRO A 105 -10.74 -24.76 2.65
CA PRO A 105 -10.75 -24.62 1.20
C PRO A 105 -11.83 -23.62 0.78
N ASP A 106 -11.60 -22.94 -0.35
CA ASP A 106 -12.60 -22.05 -0.91
C ASP A 106 -13.84 -22.87 -1.28
N ASP A 107 -14.90 -22.72 -0.48
CA ASP A 107 -16.25 -23.13 -0.86
C ASP A 107 -16.67 -22.17 -1.99
N GLY A 108 -16.32 -22.52 -3.23
CA GLY A 108 -16.70 -21.78 -4.43
C GLY A 108 -18.21 -21.53 -4.52
#